data_AF-A0A4R4R391-F1
#
_entry.id   AF-A0A4R4R391-F1
#
_cell.length_a   1.000
_cell.length_b   1.000
_cell.length_c   1.000
_cell.angle_alpha   90.00
_cell.angle_beta   90.00
_cell.angle_gamma   90.00
#
_symmetry.space_group_name_H-M   'P 1'
#
loop_
_entity.id
_entity.type
_entity.pdbx_description
1 polymer ?
#
loop_
_entity_poly.entity_id
_entity_poly.type
_entity_poly.pdbx_seq_one_letter_code
_entity_poly.pdbx_strand_id
1 'polypeptide(L)'
;MTMHVPTMSLREFDDAQRRMPPGLAGRTQRMRACATRAAWCGCCGAARRLLRLCFAAVRHGDGEIAEMLVTEAEHYLGSGRHPVNCPQAPPRPATRGGRAPAQGRVPGWTGLPGALGAATDASWKRGTCGIGYVVGDGRWGMRGWTFGPQDPTGPRRVLVSELRAVGLLLDRVEDDRDLVLLVDSLSALRYLRAWRRGDTGLMPDGYDLRPRRSGAAPSLVRLARRVVGRPGLRMEYVKGHSGHPLNETADSLASIARRRVTETFDSTARAEGLVEAFLHAWHRTGGIAA
;
A
#
# COMPACT_ATOMS: atom_id res chain seq x y z
N MET A 1 -32.01 11.97 15.30
CA MET A 1 -30.82 12.72 15.76
C MET A 1 -29.64 11.76 15.83
N THR A 2 -28.71 11.81 14.89
CA THR A 2 -27.51 10.98 14.87
C THR A 2 -26.52 11.51 15.91
N MET A 3 -26.43 10.85 17.07
CA MET A 3 -25.40 11.15 18.07
C MET A 3 -24.02 10.97 17.45
N HIS A 4 -23.24 12.05 17.41
CA HIS A 4 -21.85 12.01 16.98
C HIS A 4 -21.02 11.29 18.05
N VAL A 5 -20.64 10.04 17.80
CA VAL A 5 -19.67 9.33 18.63
C VAL A 5 -18.28 9.73 18.13
N PRO A 6 -17.40 10.34 18.96
CA PRO A 6 -16.07 10.72 18.48
C PRO A 6 -15.23 9.49 18.12
N THR A 7 -14.33 9.61 17.14
CA THR A 7 -13.33 8.57 16.85
C THR A 7 -12.38 8.40 18.03
N MET A 8 -11.78 7.22 18.17
CA MET A 8 -10.68 7.01 19.11
C MET A 8 -9.35 7.36 18.45
N SER A 9 -8.37 7.77 19.26
CA SER A 9 -7.01 7.96 18.75
C SER A 9 -6.40 6.62 18.33
N LEU A 10 -5.41 6.66 17.44
CA LEU A 10 -4.72 5.45 16.99
C LEU A 10 -4.05 4.73 18.17
N ARG A 11 -3.39 5.50 19.04
CA ARG A 11 -2.75 5.01 20.26
C ARG A 11 -3.74 4.34 21.21
N GLU A 12 -4.90 4.97 21.44
CA GLU A 12 -5.96 4.40 22.28
C GLU A 12 -6.44 3.04 21.74
N PHE A 13 -6.64 2.93 20.43
CA PHE A 13 -7.01 1.68 19.79
C PHE A 13 -5.92 0.62 19.96
N ASP A 14 -4.67 0.95 19.64
CA ASP A 14 -3.55 0.00 19.68
C ASP A 14 -3.26 -0.46 21.13
N ASP A 15 -3.42 0.43 22.12
CA ASP A 15 -3.29 0.11 23.55
C ASP A 15 -4.37 -0.88 24.02
N ALA A 16 -5.63 -0.66 23.60
CA ALA A 16 -6.72 -1.58 23.89
C ALA A 16 -6.55 -2.93 23.18
N GLN A 17 -6.10 -2.88 21.92
CA GLN A 17 -5.88 -4.05 21.08
C GLN A 17 -4.85 -5.01 21.68
N ARG A 18 -3.78 -4.50 22.32
CA ARG A 18 -2.76 -5.32 22.99
C ARG A 18 -3.28 -6.14 24.17
N ARG A 19 -4.44 -5.77 24.73
CA ARG A 19 -5.07 -6.48 25.86
C ARG A 19 -6.14 -7.47 25.40
N MET A 20 -6.42 -7.54 24.10
CA MET A 20 -7.48 -8.40 23.57
C MET A 20 -7.09 -9.88 23.59
N PRO A 21 -8.01 -10.78 23.98
CA PRO A 21 -7.83 -12.22 23.80
C PRO A 21 -7.63 -12.59 22.32
N PRO A 22 -6.85 -13.64 21.99
CA PRO A 22 -6.54 -14.01 20.61
C PRO A 22 -7.77 -14.20 19.69
N GLY A 23 -8.86 -14.78 20.22
CA GLY A 23 -10.11 -14.98 19.47
C GLY A 23 -10.81 -13.67 19.06
N LEU A 24 -10.64 -12.61 19.86
CA LEU A 24 -11.25 -11.31 19.62
C LEU A 24 -10.32 -10.32 18.93
N ALA A 25 -9.01 -10.46 19.10
CA ALA A 25 -8.01 -9.57 18.53
C ALA A 25 -8.14 -9.48 17.00
N GLY A 26 -8.26 -10.62 16.31
CA GLY A 26 -8.42 -10.63 14.86
C GLY A 26 -9.69 -9.92 14.38
N ARG A 27 -10.79 -10.02 15.15
CA ARG A 27 -12.10 -9.45 14.80
C ARG A 27 -12.12 -7.94 15.00
N THR A 28 -11.68 -7.50 16.17
CA THR A 28 -11.57 -6.07 16.54
C THR A 28 -10.57 -5.32 15.66
N GLN A 29 -9.46 -5.95 15.24
CA GLN A 29 -8.49 -5.35 14.33
C GLN A 29 -9.10 -4.95 12.98
N ARG A 30 -10.05 -5.74 12.46
CA ARG A 30 -10.77 -5.42 11.20
C ARG A 30 -11.65 -4.17 11.31
N MET A 31 -11.91 -3.69 12.52
CA MET A 31 -12.70 -2.50 12.81
C MET A 31 -11.83 -1.26 13.07
N ARG A 32 -10.51 -1.33 12.88
CA ARG A 32 -9.60 -0.20 13.13
C ARG A 32 -10.02 1.06 12.37
N ALA A 33 -10.46 0.93 11.12
CA ALA A 33 -10.89 2.08 10.32
C ALA A 33 -12.18 2.73 10.85
N CYS A 34 -13.14 1.91 11.29
CA CYS A 34 -14.36 2.32 11.99
C CYS A 34 -14.03 3.11 13.26
N ALA A 35 -13.09 2.59 14.04
CA ALA A 35 -12.68 3.13 15.32
C ALA A 35 -12.00 4.50 15.18
N THR A 36 -11.07 4.62 14.23
CA THR A 36 -10.10 5.73 14.18
C THR A 36 -10.36 6.77 13.11
N ARG A 37 -11.04 6.42 12.00
CA ARG A 37 -11.14 7.28 10.80
C ARG A 37 -12.57 7.56 10.33
N ALA A 38 -13.51 6.64 10.56
CA ALA A 38 -14.87 6.73 9.99
C ALA A 38 -15.81 7.68 10.77
N ALA A 39 -15.42 8.94 11.01
CA ALA A 39 -16.15 9.87 11.88
C ALA A 39 -17.61 10.14 11.45
N TRP A 40 -17.88 10.11 10.14
CA TRP A 40 -19.16 10.53 9.55
C TRP A 40 -20.09 9.39 9.11
N CYS A 41 -19.76 8.14 9.45
CA CYS A 41 -20.61 6.99 9.10
C CYS A 41 -21.44 6.54 10.31
N GLY A 42 -22.77 6.52 10.18
CA GLY A 42 -23.69 6.10 11.24
C GLY A 42 -23.47 4.65 11.69
N CYS A 43 -23.30 3.73 10.74
CA CYS A 43 -22.99 2.32 11.02
C CYS A 43 -21.66 2.16 11.77
N CYS A 44 -20.65 2.93 11.37
CA CYS A 44 -19.38 2.97 12.09
C CYS A 44 -19.51 3.65 13.46
N GLY A 45 -20.39 4.64 13.63
CA GLY A 45 -20.66 5.24 14.93
C GLY A 45 -21.22 4.22 15.93
N ALA A 46 -22.20 3.42 15.50
CA ALA A 46 -22.78 2.34 16.30
C ALA A 46 -21.73 1.26 16.65
N ALA A 47 -21.03 0.75 15.64
CA ALA A 47 -19.97 -0.25 15.83
C ALA A 47 -18.84 0.28 16.73
N ARG A 48 -18.44 1.55 16.61
CA ARG A 48 -17.43 2.17 17.47
C ARG A 48 -17.85 2.23 18.93
N ARG A 49 -19.12 2.51 19.21
CA ARG A 49 -19.65 2.52 20.59
C ARG A 49 -19.56 1.13 21.20
N LEU A 50 -20.00 0.12 20.46
CA LEU A 50 -19.91 -1.28 20.87
C LEU A 50 -18.47 -1.73 21.08
N LEU A 51 -17.56 -1.29 20.20
CA LEU A 51 -16.14 -1.60 20.31
C LEU A 51 -15.49 -0.98 21.56
N ARG A 52 -15.85 0.26 21.92
CA ARG A 52 -15.41 0.86 23.19
C ARG A 52 -15.91 0.08 24.40
N LEU A 53 -17.16 -0.40 24.37
CA LEU A 53 -17.72 -1.25 25.42
C LEU A 53 -17.01 -2.61 25.46
N CYS A 54 -16.68 -3.19 24.31
CA CYS A 54 -15.91 -4.43 24.24
C CYS A 54 -14.55 -4.26 24.92
N PHE A 55 -13.83 -3.18 24.61
CA PHE A 55 -12.54 -2.90 25.24
C PHE A 55 -12.67 -2.70 26.75
N ALA A 56 -13.77 -2.09 27.22
CA ALA A 56 -14.06 -2.01 28.64
C ALA A 56 -14.34 -3.39 29.26
N ALA A 57 -15.20 -4.21 28.65
CA ALA A 57 -15.52 -5.55 29.13
C ALA A 57 -14.26 -6.43 29.26
N VAL A 58 -13.37 -6.40 28.27
CA VAL A 58 -12.08 -7.10 28.34
C VAL A 58 -11.21 -6.61 29.49
N ARG A 59 -11.17 -5.30 29.77
CA ARG A 59 -10.43 -4.76 30.93
C ARG A 59 -10.99 -5.24 32.27
N HIS A 60 -12.27 -5.57 32.32
CA HIS A 60 -12.94 -6.09 33.52
C HIS A 60 -12.98 -7.62 33.60
N GLY A 61 -12.46 -8.32 32.58
CA GLY A 61 -12.44 -9.78 32.55
C GLY A 61 -13.71 -10.44 31.99
N ASP A 62 -14.66 -9.67 31.47
CA ASP A 62 -15.94 -10.17 30.94
C ASP A 62 -15.82 -10.58 29.47
N GLY A 63 -15.27 -11.77 29.24
CA GLY A 63 -15.08 -12.34 27.90
C GLY A 63 -16.39 -12.57 27.13
N GLU A 64 -17.45 -13.03 27.80
CA GLU A 64 -18.75 -13.30 27.16
C GLU A 64 -19.43 -12.01 26.66
N ILE A 65 -19.38 -10.95 27.48
CA ILE A 65 -19.91 -9.64 27.10
C ILE A 65 -19.07 -9.05 25.96
N ALA A 66 -17.75 -9.18 26.01
CA ALA A 66 -16.88 -8.74 24.91
C ALA A 66 -17.19 -9.45 23.59
N GLU A 67 -17.42 -10.77 23.63
CA GLU A 67 -17.80 -11.59 22.47
C GLU A 67 -19.14 -11.14 21.86
N MET A 68 -20.15 -10.91 22.70
CA MET A 68 -21.45 -10.37 22.29
C MET A 68 -21.30 -9.01 21.61
N LEU A 69 -20.55 -8.08 22.23
CA LEU A 69 -20.36 -6.73 21.74
C LEU A 69 -19.61 -6.67 20.41
N VAL A 70 -18.60 -7.51 20.22
CA VAL A 70 -17.90 -7.62 18.93
C VAL A 70 -18.80 -8.20 17.85
N THR A 71 -19.60 -9.21 18.19
CA THR A 71 -20.56 -9.80 17.26
C THR A 71 -21.59 -8.78 16.78
N GLU A 72 -22.14 -8.00 17.71
CA GLU A 72 -23.08 -6.93 17.38
C GLU A 72 -22.40 -5.81 16.56
N ALA A 73 -21.16 -5.45 16.89
CA ALA A 73 -20.40 -4.49 16.11
C ALA A 73 -20.15 -4.97 14.67
N GLU A 74 -19.82 -6.25 14.48
CA GLU A 74 -19.72 -6.86 13.14
C GLU A 74 -21.06 -6.82 12.40
N HIS A 75 -22.18 -7.07 13.10
CA HIS A 75 -23.52 -6.96 12.53
C HIS A 75 -23.78 -5.55 11.97
N TYR A 76 -23.60 -4.49 12.76
CA TYR A 76 -23.79 -3.11 12.28
C TYR A 76 -22.90 -2.76 11.08
N LEU A 77 -21.67 -3.30 11.03
CA LEU A 77 -20.77 -3.08 9.91
C LEU A 77 -21.21 -3.86 8.66
N GLY A 78 -21.77 -5.05 8.81
CA GLY A 78 -22.18 -5.93 7.71
C GLY A 78 -23.57 -5.64 7.14
N SER A 79 -24.53 -5.24 7.98
CA SER A 79 -25.92 -4.97 7.58
C SER A 79 -26.17 -3.50 7.22
N GLY A 80 -25.31 -2.60 7.68
CA GLY A 80 -25.45 -1.16 7.53
C GLY A 80 -25.08 -0.61 6.14
N ARG A 81 -25.78 0.44 5.69
CA ARG A 81 -25.40 1.20 4.50
C ARG A 81 -24.29 2.20 4.83
N HIS A 82 -23.10 1.94 4.31
CA HIS A 82 -21.95 2.84 4.44
C HIS A 82 -21.94 3.92 3.34
N PRO A 83 -21.50 5.15 3.64
CA PRO A 83 -21.15 6.14 2.62
C PRO A 83 -20.11 5.60 1.63
N VAL A 84 -20.14 6.08 0.38
CA VAL A 84 -19.23 5.62 -0.71
C VAL A 84 -17.75 5.78 -0.36
N ASN A 85 -17.41 6.78 0.45
CA ASN A 85 -16.06 7.10 0.91
C ASN A 85 -15.78 6.61 2.34
N CYS A 86 -16.62 5.75 2.91
CA CYS A 86 -16.40 5.23 4.26
C CYS A 86 -15.12 4.38 4.30
N PRO A 87 -14.14 4.69 5.17
CA PRO A 87 -12.87 3.96 5.21
C PRO A 87 -13.02 2.54 5.79
N GLN A 88 -14.14 2.23 6.44
CA GLN A 88 -14.47 0.90 6.97
C GLN A 88 -15.22 0.03 5.96
N ALA A 89 -15.91 0.63 4.99
CA ALA A 89 -16.67 -0.13 4.03
C ALA A 89 -15.72 -1.05 3.24
N PRO A 90 -16.07 -2.34 3.05
CA PRO A 90 -15.32 -3.17 2.13
C PRO A 90 -15.32 -2.47 0.76
N PRO A 91 -14.15 -2.28 0.12
CA PRO A 91 -14.14 -1.72 -1.22
C PRO A 91 -15.04 -2.59 -2.10
N ARG A 92 -15.92 -1.96 -2.90
CA ARG A 92 -16.76 -2.70 -3.86
C ARG A 92 -15.86 -3.71 -4.59
N PRO A 93 -16.30 -4.98 -4.77
CA PRO A 93 -15.56 -5.91 -5.61
C PRO A 93 -15.28 -5.21 -6.93
N ALA A 94 -14.00 -5.17 -7.31
CA ALA A 94 -13.55 -4.37 -8.42
C ALA A 94 -14.33 -4.79 -9.67
N THR A 95 -15.15 -3.88 -10.21
CA THR A 95 -15.54 -3.94 -11.61
C THR A 95 -14.27 -4.14 -12.42
N ARG A 96 -14.24 -5.15 -13.31
CA ARG A 96 -13.10 -5.52 -14.19
C ARG A 96 -12.30 -4.28 -14.62
N GLY A 97 -11.24 -3.99 -13.87
CA GLY A 97 -10.52 -2.72 -13.91
C GLY A 97 -9.74 -2.59 -12.60
N GLY A 98 -8.40 -2.61 -12.67
CA GLY A 98 -7.54 -2.70 -11.49
C GLY A 98 -7.92 -1.71 -10.39
N ARG A 99 -7.79 -2.12 -9.12
CA ARG A 99 -8.04 -1.23 -7.98
C ARG A 99 -7.16 0.02 -8.09
N ALA A 100 -7.70 1.18 -7.75
CA ALA A 100 -6.92 2.41 -7.61
C ALA A 100 -5.71 2.17 -6.68
N PRO A 101 -4.56 2.81 -6.92
CA PRO A 101 -3.43 2.71 -6.01
C PRO A 101 -3.87 2.99 -4.56
N ALA A 102 -3.46 2.14 -3.61
CA ALA A 102 -3.49 2.56 -2.20
C ALA A 102 -2.12 3.11 -1.87
N GLN A 103 -2.10 4.19 -1.10
CA GLN A 103 -0.90 4.91 -0.77
C GLN A 103 -1.11 5.63 0.56
N GLY A 104 -0.01 5.91 1.24
CA GLY A 104 -0.02 6.57 2.53
C GLY A 104 1.37 7.07 2.91
N ARG A 105 1.45 7.63 4.11
CA ARG A 105 2.71 8.02 4.74
C ARG A 105 2.62 7.72 6.23
N VAL A 106 3.61 7.01 6.76
CA VAL A 106 3.81 6.89 8.20
C VAL A 106 4.44 8.20 8.72
N PRO A 107 3.80 8.92 9.67
CA PRO A 107 4.30 10.20 10.16
C PRO A 107 5.59 10.03 11.00
N GLY A 108 6.32 11.13 11.20
CA GLY A 108 7.50 11.16 12.10
C GLY A 108 8.85 10.93 11.43
N TRP A 109 8.88 10.66 10.12
CA TRP A 109 10.10 10.33 9.37
C TRP A 109 10.42 11.32 8.23
N THR A 110 9.80 12.51 8.27
CA THR A 110 10.00 13.58 7.28
C THR A 110 11.22 14.44 7.60
N GLY A 111 11.83 15.03 6.57
CA GLY A 111 12.89 16.03 6.75
C GLY A 111 14.27 15.44 7.05
N LEU A 112 14.45 14.13 6.86
CA LEU A 112 15.76 13.49 6.97
C LEU A 112 16.73 14.11 5.94
N PRO A 113 17.96 14.47 6.37
CA PRO A 113 18.96 15.04 5.47
C PRO A 113 19.47 14.02 4.46
N GLY A 114 19.90 14.50 3.28
CA GLY A 114 20.50 13.69 2.23
C GLY A 114 19.53 13.16 1.17
N ALA A 115 20.06 12.26 0.32
CA ALA A 115 19.32 11.64 -0.76
C ALA A 115 18.26 10.67 -0.22
N LEU A 116 17.10 10.69 -0.85
CA LEU A 116 15.97 9.88 -0.44
C LEU A 116 16.15 8.45 -0.94
N GLY A 117 16.28 7.47 -0.03
CA GLY A 117 16.31 6.06 -0.40
C GLY A 117 14.90 5.52 -0.67
N ALA A 118 14.72 4.79 -1.76
CA ALA A 118 13.46 4.13 -2.10
C ALA A 118 13.70 2.76 -2.74
N ALA A 119 12.73 1.86 -2.63
CA ALA A 119 12.74 0.58 -3.33
C ALA A 119 11.37 0.32 -3.98
N THR A 120 11.38 -0.45 -5.05
CA THR A 120 10.19 -0.85 -5.81
C THR A 120 10.28 -2.32 -6.16
N ASP A 121 9.14 -3.01 -6.17
CA ASP A 121 9.09 -4.41 -6.60
C ASP A 121 7.71 -4.76 -7.19
N ALA A 122 7.64 -5.89 -7.92
CA ALA A 122 6.44 -6.47 -8.47
C ALA A 122 6.27 -7.96 -8.10
N SER A 123 5.08 -8.29 -7.62
CA SER A 123 4.68 -9.66 -7.28
C SER A 123 3.69 -10.22 -8.29
N TRP A 124 3.97 -11.43 -8.80
CA TRP A 124 3.11 -12.11 -9.79
C TRP A 124 2.69 -13.49 -9.32
N LYS A 125 1.40 -13.85 -9.49
CA LYS A 125 0.89 -15.22 -9.28
C LYS A 125 -0.44 -15.42 -10.00
N ARG A 126 -0.56 -16.52 -10.75
CA ARG A 126 -1.82 -16.97 -11.39
C ARG A 126 -2.56 -15.85 -12.15
N GLY A 127 -1.83 -15.09 -12.97
CA GLY A 127 -2.40 -14.00 -13.78
C GLY A 127 -2.79 -12.74 -13.00
N THR A 128 -2.49 -12.67 -11.70
CA THR A 128 -2.66 -11.47 -10.88
C THR A 128 -1.30 -10.87 -10.55
N CYS A 129 -1.20 -9.56 -10.65
CA CYS A 129 -0.02 -8.78 -10.34
C CYS A 129 -0.31 -7.77 -9.23
N GLY A 130 0.69 -7.57 -8.38
CA GLY A 130 0.80 -6.42 -7.50
C GLY A 130 2.14 -5.73 -7.72
N ILE A 131 2.17 -4.42 -7.56
CA ILE A 131 3.38 -3.60 -7.54
C ILE A 131 3.38 -2.78 -6.26
N GLY A 132 4.56 -2.52 -5.71
CA GLY A 132 4.74 -1.79 -4.46
C GLY A 132 5.97 -0.89 -4.51
N TYR A 133 5.94 0.19 -3.72
CA TYR A 133 7.11 0.99 -3.40
C TYR A 133 7.09 1.42 -1.93
N VAL A 134 8.28 1.60 -1.37
CA VAL A 134 8.49 2.24 -0.08
C VAL A 134 9.63 3.24 -0.19
N VAL A 135 9.55 4.30 0.62
CA VAL A 135 10.55 5.35 0.72
C VAL A 135 11.00 5.45 2.17
N GLY A 136 12.28 5.73 2.39
CA GLY A 136 12.88 5.86 3.73
C GLY A 136 12.26 6.96 4.60
N ASP A 137 11.48 7.89 4.04
CA ASP A 137 10.73 8.91 4.78
C ASP A 137 9.28 8.51 5.11
N GLY A 138 8.97 7.22 4.96
CA GLY A 138 7.71 6.58 5.30
C GLY A 138 6.60 6.72 4.26
N ARG A 139 6.84 7.33 3.10
CA ARG A 139 5.91 7.22 1.97
C ARG A 139 5.87 5.78 1.47
N TRP A 140 4.67 5.32 1.11
CA TRP A 140 4.47 4.02 0.50
C TRP A 140 3.31 4.04 -0.47
N GLY A 141 3.32 3.12 -1.43
CA GLY A 141 2.22 2.92 -2.34
C GLY A 141 2.20 1.52 -2.94
N MET A 142 1.02 1.06 -3.30
CA MET A 142 0.83 -0.24 -3.89
C MET A 142 -0.40 -0.29 -4.81
N ARG A 143 -0.33 -1.12 -5.84
CA ARG A 143 -1.42 -1.31 -6.79
C ARG A 143 -1.47 -2.76 -7.25
N GLY A 144 -2.67 -3.32 -7.43
CA GLY A 144 -2.84 -4.65 -7.96
C GLY A 144 -3.94 -4.73 -9.01
N TRP A 145 -3.78 -5.66 -9.95
CA TRP A 145 -4.74 -5.96 -11.01
C TRP A 145 -4.58 -7.40 -11.53
N THR A 146 -5.57 -7.87 -12.27
CA THR A 146 -5.51 -9.13 -13.01
C THR A 146 -5.34 -8.83 -14.50
N PHE A 147 -4.49 -9.59 -15.18
CA PHE A 147 -4.30 -9.46 -16.63
C PHE A 147 -5.52 -10.01 -17.37
N GLY A 148 -6.05 -9.22 -18.31
CA GLY A 148 -7.10 -9.64 -19.24
C GLY A 148 -6.57 -9.94 -20.65
N PRO A 149 -7.41 -10.49 -21.54
CA PRO A 149 -7.04 -10.75 -22.94
C PRO A 149 -6.59 -9.50 -23.71
N GLN A 150 -7.09 -8.31 -23.34
CA GLN A 150 -6.77 -7.02 -23.98
C GLN A 150 -5.73 -6.21 -23.17
N ASP A 151 -4.94 -6.86 -22.31
CA ASP A 151 -3.98 -6.13 -21.49
C ASP A 151 -2.79 -5.60 -22.33
N PRO A 152 -2.52 -4.27 -22.32
CA PRO A 152 -1.50 -3.63 -23.16
C PRO A 152 -0.05 -3.89 -22.69
N THR A 153 0.14 -4.74 -21.68
CA THR A 153 1.45 -5.11 -21.11
C THR A 153 2.26 -5.99 -22.07
N GLY A 154 1.61 -6.75 -22.96
CA GLY A 154 2.29 -7.67 -23.85
C GLY A 154 2.85 -8.93 -23.14
N PRO A 155 3.76 -9.67 -23.78
CA PRO A 155 4.28 -10.95 -23.27
C PRO A 155 5.26 -10.77 -22.10
N ARG A 156 5.95 -9.64 -22.01
CA ARG A 156 6.97 -9.34 -20.97
C ARG A 156 6.34 -8.85 -19.66
N ARG A 157 5.34 -9.58 -19.13
CA ARG A 157 4.47 -9.11 -18.03
C ARG A 157 5.20 -8.75 -16.74
N VAL A 158 6.15 -9.58 -16.32
CA VAL A 158 6.94 -9.34 -15.10
C VAL A 158 7.75 -8.06 -15.26
N LEU A 159 8.59 -7.99 -16.29
CA LEU A 159 9.41 -6.81 -16.60
C LEU A 159 8.59 -5.51 -16.68
N VAL A 160 7.47 -5.51 -17.39
CA VAL A 160 6.62 -4.31 -17.51
C VAL A 160 6.00 -3.95 -16.16
N SER A 161 5.73 -4.92 -15.29
CA SER A 161 5.22 -4.67 -13.94
C SER A 161 6.30 -4.05 -13.05
N GLU A 162 7.54 -4.53 -13.11
CA GLU A 162 8.69 -3.90 -12.42
C GLU A 162 8.84 -2.43 -12.83
N LEU A 163 8.84 -2.16 -14.13
CA LEU A 163 8.93 -0.79 -14.63
C LEU A 163 7.73 0.05 -14.17
N ARG A 164 6.52 -0.52 -14.13
CA ARG A 164 5.34 0.18 -13.59
C ARG A 164 5.44 0.45 -12.08
N ALA A 165 6.13 -0.39 -11.30
CA ALA A 165 6.41 -0.13 -9.89
C ALA A 165 7.25 1.14 -9.72
N VAL A 166 8.27 1.31 -10.56
CA VAL A 166 9.04 2.56 -10.63
C VAL A 166 8.18 3.76 -11.02
N GLY A 167 7.32 3.60 -12.04
CA GLY A 167 6.37 4.64 -12.41
C GLY A 167 5.44 5.05 -11.26
N LEU A 168 4.97 4.08 -10.48
CA LEU A 168 4.12 4.33 -9.32
C LEU A 168 4.83 5.14 -8.23
N LEU A 169 6.13 4.90 -8.00
CA LEU A 169 6.96 5.69 -7.09
C LEU A 169 7.15 7.13 -7.62
N LEU A 170 7.59 7.28 -8.87
CA LEU A 170 7.90 8.58 -9.46
C LEU A 170 6.64 9.46 -9.66
N ASP A 171 5.45 8.86 -9.74
CA ASP A 171 4.17 9.58 -9.65
C ASP A 171 4.00 10.36 -8.34
N ARG A 172 4.76 10.03 -7.29
CA ARG A 172 4.57 10.60 -5.95
C ARG A 172 5.76 11.34 -5.36
N VAL A 173 6.98 11.03 -5.78
CA VAL A 173 8.19 11.71 -5.29
C VAL A 173 8.48 12.93 -6.18
N GLU A 174 8.64 14.08 -5.53
CA GLU A 174 8.94 15.36 -6.17
C GLU A 174 10.26 15.29 -6.95
N ASP A 175 10.35 15.97 -8.09
CA ASP A 175 11.46 15.83 -9.05
C ASP A 175 12.74 16.59 -8.66
N ASP A 176 12.65 17.50 -7.68
CA ASP A 176 13.73 18.34 -7.15
C ASP A 176 14.60 17.65 -6.09
N ARG A 177 14.18 16.47 -5.60
CA ARG A 177 14.91 15.70 -4.60
C ARG A 177 15.75 14.59 -5.24
N ASP A 178 17.02 14.54 -4.84
CA ASP A 178 17.91 13.40 -5.10
C ASP A 178 17.28 12.12 -4.55
N LEU A 179 17.19 11.11 -5.40
CA LEU A 179 16.51 9.84 -5.15
C LEU A 179 17.46 8.70 -5.49
N VAL A 180 17.74 7.84 -4.52
CA VAL A 180 18.41 6.56 -4.74
C VAL A 180 17.34 5.47 -4.80
N LEU A 181 17.13 4.95 -6.00
CA LEU A 181 16.16 3.90 -6.28
C LEU A 181 16.85 2.53 -6.33
N LEU A 182 16.47 1.65 -5.41
CA LEU A 182 16.85 0.25 -5.38
C LEU A 182 15.90 -0.57 -6.25
N VAL A 183 16.47 -1.38 -7.14
CA VAL A 183 15.73 -2.28 -8.04
C VAL A 183 16.44 -3.63 -8.06
N ASP A 184 15.71 -4.73 -7.92
CA ASP A 184 16.26 -6.09 -7.96
C ASP A 184 16.14 -6.78 -9.32
N SER A 185 15.48 -6.14 -10.28
CA SER A 185 15.39 -6.59 -11.66
C SER A 185 16.46 -5.94 -12.54
N LEU A 186 17.54 -6.68 -12.84
CA LEU A 186 18.56 -6.27 -13.81
C LEU A 186 17.95 -5.93 -15.18
N SER A 187 16.90 -6.65 -15.56
CA SER A 187 16.18 -6.39 -16.81
C SER A 187 15.49 -5.02 -16.78
N ALA A 188 14.79 -4.67 -15.70
CA ALA A 188 14.18 -3.35 -15.55
C ALA A 188 15.25 -2.25 -15.50
N LEU A 189 16.32 -2.48 -14.73
CA LEU A 189 17.43 -1.55 -14.59
C LEU A 189 18.10 -1.21 -15.93
N ARG A 190 18.20 -2.18 -16.85
CA ARG A 190 18.71 -1.94 -18.21
C ARG A 190 17.87 -0.89 -18.96
N TYR A 191 16.54 -0.99 -18.93
CA TYR A 191 15.66 -0.03 -19.59
C TYR A 191 15.72 1.34 -18.91
N LEU A 192 15.67 1.38 -17.58
CA LEU A 192 15.74 2.65 -16.84
C LEU A 192 17.05 3.39 -17.11
N ARG A 193 18.19 2.68 -17.15
CA ARG A 193 19.49 3.26 -17.52
C ARG A 193 19.54 3.76 -18.96
N ALA A 194 18.92 3.06 -19.90
CA ALA A 194 18.81 3.50 -21.28
C ALA A 194 17.97 4.77 -21.40
N TRP A 195 16.80 4.81 -20.75
CA TRP A 195 15.95 6.01 -20.71
C TRP A 195 16.66 7.20 -20.09
N ARG A 196 17.44 6.99 -19.02
CA ARG A 196 18.24 8.06 -18.41
C ARG A 196 19.29 8.64 -19.36
N ARG A 197 19.78 7.86 -20.33
CA ARG A 197 20.69 8.34 -21.39
C ARG A 197 19.97 8.98 -22.60
N GLY A 198 18.64 9.01 -22.59
CA GLY A 198 17.83 9.60 -23.66
C GLY A 198 17.16 8.59 -24.60
N ASP A 199 17.42 7.28 -24.45
CA ASP A 199 16.87 6.22 -25.32
C ASP A 199 15.38 5.93 -25.02
N THR A 200 14.55 6.96 -24.88
CA THR A 200 13.14 6.88 -24.44
C THR A 200 12.23 6.10 -25.38
N GLY A 201 12.67 5.82 -26.61
CA GLY A 201 11.98 4.94 -27.56
C GLY A 201 12.19 3.44 -27.31
N LEU A 202 13.21 3.06 -26.52
CA LEU A 202 13.48 1.66 -26.20
C LEU A 202 12.39 1.12 -25.27
N MET A 203 11.57 0.19 -25.75
CA MET A 203 10.43 -0.36 -25.00
C MET A 203 10.50 -1.89 -24.96
N PRO A 204 9.97 -2.54 -23.92
CA PRO A 204 9.90 -4.00 -23.88
C PRO A 204 9.16 -4.60 -25.08
N ASP A 205 9.68 -5.69 -25.64
CA ASP A 205 9.08 -6.37 -26.79
C ASP A 205 7.59 -6.65 -26.58
N GLY A 206 6.79 -6.26 -27.56
CA GLY A 206 5.33 -6.47 -27.55
C GLY A 206 4.56 -5.56 -26.58
N TYR A 207 5.20 -4.55 -25.98
CA TYR A 207 4.48 -3.52 -25.22
C TYR A 207 3.65 -2.64 -26.14
N ASP A 208 2.36 -2.46 -25.82
CA ASP A 208 1.45 -1.67 -26.66
C ASP A 208 1.66 -0.17 -26.47
N LEU A 209 2.13 0.49 -27.54
CA LEU A 209 2.41 1.92 -27.62
C LEU A 209 1.20 2.78 -28.01
N ARG A 210 0.05 2.18 -28.34
CA ARG A 210 -1.15 2.93 -28.72
C ARG A 210 -1.64 3.81 -27.58
N PRO A 211 -2.17 5.01 -27.87
CA PRO A 211 -2.81 5.86 -26.86
C PRO A 211 -3.86 5.09 -26.05
N ARG A 212 -3.96 5.39 -24.76
CA ARG A 212 -5.00 4.81 -23.91
C ARG A 212 -6.35 5.48 -24.21
N ARG A 213 -7.46 4.90 -23.70
CA ARG A 213 -8.85 5.31 -24.03
C ARG A 213 -9.15 6.82 -23.87
N SER A 214 -8.38 7.55 -23.06
CA SER A 214 -8.50 9.00 -22.86
C SER A 214 -7.46 9.84 -23.62
N GLY A 215 -6.79 9.26 -24.64
CA GLY A 215 -5.67 9.90 -25.34
C GLY A 215 -4.36 9.92 -24.54
N ALA A 216 -4.37 9.46 -23.28
CA ALA A 216 -3.19 9.44 -22.43
C ALA A 216 -2.09 8.54 -23.00
N ALA A 217 -0.84 9.01 -22.94
CA ALA A 217 0.31 8.22 -23.32
C ALA A 217 0.43 6.92 -22.48
N PRO A 218 0.91 5.81 -23.06
CA PRO A 218 1.22 4.58 -22.35
C PRO A 218 2.05 4.78 -21.09
N SER A 219 1.86 3.94 -20.06
CA SER A 219 2.55 4.11 -18.77
C SER A 219 4.07 4.07 -18.88
N LEU A 220 4.65 3.19 -19.71
CA LEU A 220 6.10 3.13 -19.87
C LEU A 220 6.66 4.30 -20.69
N VAL A 221 5.89 4.82 -21.65
CA VAL A 221 6.26 6.03 -22.39
C VAL A 221 6.31 7.24 -21.45
N ARG A 222 5.32 7.38 -20.55
CA ARG A 222 5.36 8.43 -19.53
C ARG A 222 6.52 8.25 -18.57
N LEU A 223 6.79 7.02 -18.14
CA LEU A 223 7.92 6.72 -17.26
C LEU A 223 9.26 7.06 -17.90
N ALA A 224 9.50 6.65 -19.15
CA ALA A 224 10.73 6.95 -19.86
C ALA A 224 11.02 8.46 -19.95
N ARG A 225 9.97 9.26 -20.23
CA ARG A 225 10.05 10.74 -20.23
C ARG A 225 10.41 11.32 -18.87
N ARG A 226 9.92 10.73 -17.78
CA ARG A 226 10.24 11.21 -16.43
C ARG A 226 11.64 10.80 -15.99
N VAL A 227 12.08 9.60 -16.35
CA VAL A 227 13.43 9.12 -16.03
C VAL A 227 14.48 9.99 -16.73
N VAL A 228 14.29 10.35 -18.00
CA VAL A 228 15.22 11.26 -18.70
C VAL A 228 15.21 12.68 -18.12
N GLY A 229 14.04 13.15 -17.66
CA GLY A 229 13.88 14.49 -17.09
C GLY A 229 14.33 14.65 -15.63
N ARG A 230 14.89 13.60 -15.01
CA ARG A 230 15.19 13.59 -13.57
C ARG A 230 16.69 13.33 -13.29
N PRO A 231 17.53 14.38 -13.29
CA PRO A 231 18.98 14.23 -13.12
C PRO A 231 19.37 13.69 -11.73
N GLY A 232 18.61 14.01 -10.69
CA GLY A 232 18.83 13.51 -9.31
C GLY A 232 18.47 12.03 -9.09
N LEU A 233 18.08 11.28 -10.14
CA LEU A 233 17.73 9.86 -10.04
C LEU A 233 18.96 8.95 -10.18
N ARG A 234 19.42 8.41 -9.05
CA ARG A 234 20.39 7.32 -8.96
C ARG A 234 19.66 5.98 -8.86
N MET A 235 20.18 4.97 -9.55
CA MET A 235 19.57 3.64 -9.59
C MET A 235 20.62 2.58 -9.27
N GLU A 236 20.32 1.76 -8.29
CA GLU A 236 21.22 0.74 -7.75
C GLU A 236 20.57 -0.62 -7.81
N TYR A 237 21.39 -1.61 -8.18
CA TYR A 237 20.96 -3.00 -8.18
C TYR A 237 21.13 -3.55 -6.77
N VAL A 238 20.07 -4.15 -6.25
CA VAL A 238 20.15 -4.98 -5.04
C VAL A 238 19.80 -6.40 -5.43
N LYS A 239 20.52 -7.38 -4.91
CA LYS A 239 20.15 -8.78 -5.14
C LYS A 239 18.81 -9.04 -4.45
N GLY A 240 17.82 -9.54 -5.19
CA GLY A 240 16.54 -9.96 -4.63
C GLY A 240 16.75 -11.00 -3.52
N HIS A 241 15.94 -10.92 -2.46
CA HIS A 241 16.03 -11.78 -1.28
C HIS A 241 17.40 -11.75 -0.56
N SER A 242 18.15 -10.66 -0.70
CA SER A 242 19.39 -10.43 0.05
C SER A 242 19.15 -10.00 1.50
N GLY A 243 17.90 -9.72 1.88
CA GLY A 243 17.56 -9.18 3.19
C GLY A 243 17.69 -7.66 3.27
N HIS A 244 17.89 -6.95 2.15
CA HIS A 244 17.92 -5.48 2.15
C HIS A 244 16.55 -4.92 2.60
N PRO A 245 16.45 -4.23 3.76
CA PRO A 245 15.16 -3.91 4.38
C PRO A 245 14.18 -3.12 3.50
N LEU A 246 14.66 -2.14 2.73
CA LEU A 246 13.82 -1.40 1.77
C LEU A 246 13.24 -2.31 0.68
N ASN A 247 14.05 -3.23 0.11
CA ASN A 247 13.62 -4.11 -0.97
C ASN A 247 12.61 -5.13 -0.47
N GLU A 248 12.87 -5.78 0.67
CA GLU A 248 11.95 -6.75 1.29
C GLU A 248 10.61 -6.10 1.65
N THR A 249 10.63 -4.82 2.05
CA THR A 249 9.41 -4.05 2.32
C THR A 249 8.64 -3.77 1.03
N ALA A 250 9.33 -3.43 -0.06
CA ALA A 250 8.71 -3.24 -1.37
C ALA A 250 8.07 -4.54 -1.91
N ASP A 251 8.75 -5.70 -1.82
CA ASP A 251 8.20 -7.02 -2.17
C ASP A 251 6.96 -7.34 -1.35
N SER A 252 7.04 -7.15 -0.03
CA SER A 252 5.92 -7.38 0.87
C SER A 252 4.72 -6.49 0.50
N LEU A 253 4.93 -5.23 0.14
CA LEU A 253 3.87 -4.34 -0.37
C LEU A 253 3.29 -4.84 -1.70
N ALA A 254 4.14 -5.26 -2.64
CA ALA A 254 3.70 -5.82 -3.92
C ALA A 254 2.87 -7.09 -3.72
N SER A 255 3.27 -7.96 -2.79
CA SER A 255 2.54 -9.16 -2.39
C SER A 255 1.19 -8.84 -1.76
N ILE A 256 1.10 -7.85 -0.87
CA ILE A 256 -0.16 -7.33 -0.32
C ILE A 256 -1.05 -6.81 -1.45
N ALA A 257 -0.50 -6.02 -2.37
CA ALA A 257 -1.22 -5.46 -3.51
C ALA A 257 -1.78 -6.53 -4.44
N ARG A 258 -1.03 -7.61 -4.66
CA ARG A 258 -1.48 -8.76 -5.46
C ARG A 258 -2.63 -9.47 -4.74
N ARG A 259 -2.45 -9.83 -3.47
CA ARG A 259 -3.44 -10.57 -2.68
C ARG A 259 -4.75 -9.82 -2.54
N ARG A 260 -4.71 -8.50 -2.32
CA ARG A 260 -5.94 -7.70 -2.15
C ARG A 260 -6.83 -7.69 -3.40
N VAL A 261 -6.32 -8.09 -4.58
CA VAL A 261 -7.14 -8.19 -5.80
C VAL A 261 -8.15 -9.33 -5.66
N THR A 262 -7.73 -10.45 -5.06
CA THR A 262 -8.52 -11.68 -4.95
C THR A 262 -9.04 -11.97 -3.54
N GLU A 263 -8.43 -11.37 -2.52
CA GLU A 263 -8.74 -11.58 -1.11
C GLU A 263 -9.30 -10.30 -0.47
N THR A 264 -10.22 -10.46 0.48
CA THR A 264 -10.79 -9.35 1.27
C THR A 264 -10.10 -9.27 2.62
N PHE A 265 -9.32 -8.21 2.83
CA PHE A 265 -8.69 -7.87 4.10
C PHE A 265 -8.32 -6.37 4.12
N ASP A 266 -8.03 -5.82 5.31
CA ASP A 266 -7.55 -4.43 5.43
C ASP A 266 -6.09 -4.32 4.97
N SER A 267 -5.92 -4.30 3.65
CA SER A 267 -4.62 -4.17 2.99
C SER A 267 -3.91 -2.86 3.33
N THR A 268 -4.65 -1.79 3.63
CA THR A 268 -4.07 -0.48 3.96
C THR A 268 -3.45 -0.52 5.34
N ALA A 269 -4.18 -1.00 6.36
CA ALA A 269 -3.62 -1.15 7.70
C ALA A 269 -2.45 -2.13 7.73
N ARG A 270 -2.52 -3.22 6.93
CA ARG A 270 -1.42 -4.17 6.79
C ARG A 270 -0.16 -3.52 6.19
N ALA A 271 -0.32 -2.67 5.18
CA ALA A 271 0.78 -1.93 4.55
C ALA A 271 1.39 -0.89 5.49
N GLU A 272 0.55 -0.11 6.19
CA GLU A 272 1.01 0.89 7.17
C GLU A 272 1.83 0.24 8.30
N GLY A 273 1.32 -0.83 8.91
CA GLY A 273 2.03 -1.52 9.99
C GLY A 273 3.34 -2.17 9.54
N LEU A 274 3.41 -2.64 8.28
CA LEU A 274 4.65 -3.14 7.70
C LEU A 274 5.69 -2.02 7.54
N VAL A 275 5.27 -0.88 6.96
CA VAL A 275 6.17 0.27 6.72
C VAL A 275 6.63 0.88 8.03
N GLU A 276 5.75 0.99 9.02
CA GLU A 276 6.09 1.46 10.37
C GLU A 276 7.13 0.56 11.03
N ALA A 277 6.95 -0.77 10.99
CA ALA A 277 7.94 -1.72 11.50
C ALA A 277 9.29 -1.61 10.78
N PHE A 278 9.28 -1.45 9.45
CA PHE A 278 10.47 -1.20 8.64
C PHE A 278 11.20 0.07 9.10
N LEU A 279 10.50 1.21 9.20
CA LEU A 279 11.12 2.50 9.59
C LEU A 279 11.76 2.41 10.96
N HIS A 280 11.08 1.79 11.93
CA HIS A 280 11.65 1.56 13.25
C HIS A 280 12.89 0.68 13.21
N ALA A 281 12.95 -0.36 12.37
CA ALA A 281 14.15 -1.18 12.24
C ALA A 281 15.28 -0.43 11.51
N TRP A 282 14.95 0.25 10.41
CA TRP A 282 15.89 0.99 9.56
C TRP A 282 16.63 2.08 10.34
N HIS A 283 15.90 2.88 11.13
CA HIS A 283 16.47 3.99 11.88
C HIS A 283 17.07 3.60 13.24
N ARG A 284 16.65 2.49 13.86
CA ARG A 284 17.35 1.97 15.06
C ARG A 284 18.71 1.39 14.76
N THR A 285 18.92 0.87 13.56
CA THR A 285 20.16 0.20 13.15
C THR A 285 21.15 1.15 12.47
N GLY A 286 20.94 2.47 12.60
CA GLY A 286 21.86 3.48 12.09
C GLY A 286 21.93 3.56 10.57
N GLY A 287 20.83 3.26 9.86
CA GLY A 287 20.70 3.43 8.41
C GLY A 287 21.93 2.96 7.65
N ILE A 288 22.09 1.65 7.50
CA ILE A 288 23.28 1.02 6.89
C ILE A 288 23.70 1.84 5.67
N ALA A 289 24.82 2.53 5.83
CA ALA A 289 25.49 3.26 4.79
C ALA A 289 26.06 2.28 3.78
N ALA A 290 25.82 2.59 2.50
CA ALA A 290 26.40 2.04 1.28
C ALA A 290 25.99 0.61 0.89
#